data_AF-A0A7X5FUT8-F1
#
_entry.id   AF-A0A7X5FUT8-F1
#
_cell.length_a   1.000
_cell.length_b   1.000
_cell.length_c   1.000
_cell.angle_alpha   90.00
_cell.angle_beta   90.00
_cell.angle_gamma   90.00
#
_symmetry.space_group_name_H-M   'P 1'
#
loop_
_entity.id
_entity.type
_entity.pdbx_description
1 polymer ?
#
loop_
_entity_poly.entity_id
_entity_poly.type
_entity_poly.pdbx_seq_one_letter_code
_entity_poly.pdbx_strand_id
1 'polypeptide(L)'
;MNRKSLGGIIGLSLIIGLFVVNQATATITTNTPVSVTGAGLITPIIQTKLDIIFSKLEAKRINFASSELWNLYIERILGQVDQLRLKYAGNMWNLAILNSLTQGIQSLKETSTNTKDTSFCEDILPPLPFCAQPPMPICPEGMACIQMMPQPKTYTSYTTWKADRARYLYDGICSTGIVQDICTQEAKLCPDGSSVGRTGPNCAFAACPTL
;
A
#
# COMPACT_ATOMS: atom_id res chain seq x y z
N MET A 1 12.44 27.43 -8.26
CA MET A 1 11.43 27.71 -7.21
C MET A 1 10.35 28.60 -7.79
N ASN A 2 9.15 28.05 -8.01
CA ASN A 2 8.05 28.74 -8.69
C ASN A 2 7.31 29.68 -7.71
N ARG A 3 7.06 30.94 -8.08
CA ARG A 3 6.48 32.01 -7.22
C ARG A 3 5.15 31.64 -6.55
N LYS A 4 4.42 30.65 -7.06
CA LYS A 4 3.14 30.18 -6.49
C LYS A 4 3.29 29.45 -5.14
N SER A 5 4.44 28.85 -4.84
CA SER A 5 4.68 28.11 -3.58
C SER A 5 4.93 29.04 -2.37
N LEU A 6 5.51 30.22 -2.60
CA LEU A 6 5.89 31.14 -1.53
C LEU A 6 4.68 31.80 -0.84
N GLY A 7 3.60 32.08 -1.59
CA GLY A 7 2.36 32.66 -1.05
C GLY A 7 1.60 31.72 -0.11
N GLY A 8 1.69 30.40 -0.34
CA GLY A 8 1.01 29.40 0.48
C GLY A 8 1.65 29.15 1.85
N ILE A 9 2.95 29.43 1.99
CA ILE A 9 3.73 29.29 3.24
C ILE A 9 3.44 30.47 4.17
N ILE A 10 3.43 31.69 3.64
CA ILE A 10 3.19 32.93 4.41
C ILE A 10 1.79 32.92 5.03
N GLY A 11 0.78 32.43 4.31
CA GLY A 11 -0.58 32.29 4.82
C GLY A 11 -0.72 31.28 5.97
N LEU A 12 0.09 30.20 5.97
CA LEU A 12 0.04 29.19 7.03
C LEU A 12 0.79 29.68 8.29
N SER A 13 1.91 30.39 8.13
CA SER A 13 2.63 31.03 9.24
C SER A 13 1.77 32.07 9.95
N LEU A 14 0.96 32.83 9.19
CA LEU A 14 -0.04 33.75 9.74
C LEU A 14 -1.14 33.02 10.52
N ILE A 15 -1.62 31.87 10.02
CA ILE A 15 -2.66 31.07 10.71
C ILE A 15 -2.13 30.44 12.01
N ILE A 16 -0.94 29.84 11.98
CA ILE A 16 -0.31 29.25 13.18
C ILE A 16 0.03 30.35 14.19
N GLY A 17 0.57 31.50 13.73
CA GLY A 17 0.83 32.66 14.56
C GLY A 17 -0.43 33.26 15.18
N LEU A 18 -1.50 33.45 14.39
CA LEU A 18 -2.81 33.91 14.91
C LEU A 18 -3.38 32.91 15.90
N PHE A 19 -3.25 31.60 15.66
CA PHE A 19 -3.75 30.57 16.56
C PHE A 19 -3.07 30.63 17.93
N VAL A 20 -1.73 30.74 17.98
CA VAL A 20 -1.00 30.85 19.24
C VAL A 20 -1.28 32.19 19.95
N VAL A 21 -1.41 33.30 19.21
CA VAL A 21 -1.68 34.63 19.78
C VAL A 21 -3.12 34.76 20.30
N ASN A 22 -4.11 34.24 19.58
CA ASN A 22 -5.53 34.36 19.95
C ASN A 22 -5.89 33.43 21.13
N GLN A 23 -5.06 32.42 21.40
CA GLN A 23 -5.17 31.55 22.57
C GLN A 23 -4.53 32.18 23.83
N ALA A 24 -3.58 33.12 23.67
CA ALA A 24 -3.05 33.92 24.78
C ALA A 24 -4.08 34.93 25.34
N THR A 25 -5.08 35.31 24.54
CA THR A 25 -6.22 36.17 24.96
C THR A 25 -7.43 35.37 25.44
N ALA A 26 -7.46 34.05 25.23
CA ALA A 26 -8.58 33.18 25.62
C ALA A 26 -8.39 32.50 26.99
N THR A 27 -7.40 32.93 27.78
CA THR A 27 -7.36 32.54 29.20
C THR A 27 -8.34 33.41 29.97
N ILE A 28 -9.25 32.75 30.69
CA ILE A 28 -10.17 33.27 31.70
C ILE A 28 -11.52 33.76 31.16
N THR A 29 -12.42 32.84 30.78
CA THR A 29 -13.85 32.85 31.20
C THR A 29 -14.59 31.65 30.64
N THR A 30 -14.35 30.42 31.12
CA THR A 30 -15.41 29.40 31.18
C THR A 30 -15.01 28.33 32.18
N ASN A 31 -15.81 28.19 33.24
CA ASN A 31 -15.74 27.13 34.24
C ASN A 31 -16.24 25.80 33.64
N THR A 32 -15.49 25.19 32.72
CA THR A 32 -15.79 23.83 32.24
C THR A 32 -14.67 22.87 32.65
N PRO A 33 -15.01 21.68 33.21
CA PRO A 33 -14.02 20.73 33.68
C PRO A 33 -13.25 20.15 32.50
N VAL A 34 -11.92 20.35 32.51
CA VAL A 34 -11.00 19.76 31.55
C VAL A 34 -10.78 18.30 31.92
N SER A 35 -11.31 17.38 31.11
CA SER A 35 -11.05 15.94 31.25
C SER A 35 -9.63 15.62 30.80
N VAL A 36 -8.81 15.14 31.73
CA VAL A 36 -7.41 14.75 31.50
C VAL A 36 -7.37 13.27 31.13
N THR A 37 -7.28 12.96 29.84
CA THR A 37 -6.99 11.60 29.35
C THR A 37 -5.65 11.61 28.63
N GLY A 38 -4.59 11.09 29.28
CA GLY A 38 -3.34 10.52 28.71
C GLY A 38 -2.47 11.35 27.73
N ALA A 39 -3.05 12.17 26.87
CA ALA A 39 -2.44 13.17 26.01
C ALA A 39 -2.87 14.55 26.54
N GLY A 40 -1.90 15.33 27.02
CA GLY A 40 -2.13 16.47 27.91
C GLY A 40 -3.07 17.56 27.39
N LEU A 41 -3.79 18.19 28.32
CA LEU A 41 -4.23 19.61 28.38
C LEU A 41 -4.75 20.30 27.09
N ILE A 42 -5.27 19.57 26.11
CA ILE A 42 -5.88 20.14 24.91
C ILE A 42 -7.39 20.05 25.06
N THR A 43 -8.07 21.20 25.07
CA THR A 43 -9.52 21.24 25.12
C THR A 43 -10.11 20.78 23.78
N PRO A 44 -11.34 20.23 23.74
CA PRO A 44 -11.97 19.77 22.50
C PRO A 44 -12.02 20.86 21.42
N ILE A 45 -12.17 22.12 21.83
CA ILE A 45 -12.17 23.30 20.95
C ILE A 45 -10.83 23.45 20.23
N ILE A 46 -9.72 23.18 20.92
CA ILE A 46 -8.37 23.26 20.34
C ILE A 46 -8.14 22.09 19.40
N GLN A 47 -8.62 20.89 19.76
CA GLN A 47 -8.52 19.71 18.91
C GLN A 47 -9.22 19.93 17.56
N THR A 48 -10.47 20.40 17.55
CA THR A 48 -11.21 20.65 16.30
C THR A 48 -10.49 21.67 15.40
N LYS A 49 -9.87 22.69 16.00
CA LYS A 49 -9.10 23.67 15.23
C LYS A 49 -7.82 23.08 14.64
N LEU A 50 -7.14 22.17 15.36
CA LEU A 50 -6.00 21.42 14.84
C LEU A 50 -6.42 20.51 13.67
N ASP A 51 -7.55 19.82 13.79
CA ASP A 51 -8.06 18.93 12.72
C ASP A 51 -8.35 19.71 11.43
N ILE A 52 -8.91 20.92 11.54
CA ILE A 52 -9.13 21.81 10.38
C ILE A 52 -7.79 22.22 9.73
N ILE A 53 -6.75 22.47 10.52
CA ILE A 53 -5.42 22.79 10.01
C ILE A 53 -4.84 21.59 9.26
N PHE A 54 -4.95 20.38 9.81
CA PHE A 54 -4.47 19.16 9.18
C PHE A 54 -5.22 18.86 7.88
N SER A 55 -6.54 18.96 7.86
CA SER A 55 -7.34 18.78 6.64
C SER A 55 -6.94 19.76 5.52
N LYS A 56 -6.64 21.02 5.87
CA LYS A 56 -6.14 22.01 4.90
C LYS A 56 -4.73 21.71 4.41
N LEU A 57 -3.88 21.12 5.25
CA LEU A 57 -2.54 20.68 4.85
C LEU A 57 -2.62 19.49 3.90
N GLU A 58 -3.46 18.50 4.20
CA GLU A 58 -3.71 17.36 3.32
C GLU A 58 -4.29 17.78 1.98
N ALA A 59 -5.25 18.71 1.95
CA ALA A 59 -5.79 19.26 0.71
C ALA A 59 -4.73 20.00 -0.13
N LYS A 60 -3.64 20.49 0.49
CA LYS A 60 -2.51 21.06 -0.26
C LYS A 60 -1.59 19.99 -0.86
N ARG A 61 -1.58 18.77 -0.32
CA ARG A 61 -0.70 17.66 -0.76
C ARG A 61 -0.84 17.39 -2.26
N ILE A 62 -2.06 17.43 -2.80
CA ILE A 62 -2.36 17.20 -4.23
C ILE A 62 -1.71 18.21 -5.19
N ASN A 63 -1.21 19.34 -4.68
CA ASN A 63 -0.56 20.37 -5.50
C ASN A 63 0.97 20.18 -5.59
N PHE A 64 1.53 19.16 -4.95
CA PHE A 64 2.97 18.86 -4.99
C PHE A 64 3.27 17.80 -6.06
N ALA A 65 4.32 18.06 -6.84
CA ALA A 65 4.72 17.19 -7.94
C ALA A 65 5.46 15.91 -7.50
N SER A 66 5.97 15.85 -6.26
CA SER A 66 6.61 14.67 -5.70
C SER A 66 6.49 14.65 -4.16
N SER A 67 6.58 13.45 -3.59
CA SER A 67 6.62 13.22 -2.13
C SER A 67 7.85 13.85 -1.48
N GLU A 68 8.97 13.96 -2.20
CA GLU A 68 10.17 14.67 -1.74
C GLU A 68 9.92 16.16 -1.54
N LEU A 69 9.25 16.82 -2.50
CA LEU A 69 8.90 18.23 -2.39
C LEU A 69 7.87 18.49 -1.27
N TRP A 70 6.94 17.55 -1.08
CA TRP A 70 6.01 17.56 0.05
C TRP A 70 6.74 17.43 1.39
N ASN A 71 7.66 16.47 1.52
CA ASN A 71 8.45 16.27 2.73
C ASN A 71 9.32 17.49 3.05
N LEU A 72 9.97 18.11 2.05
CA LEU A 72 10.71 19.37 2.25
C LEU A 72 9.81 20.52 2.70
N TYR A 73 8.57 20.57 2.21
CA TYR A 73 7.58 21.55 2.65
C TYR A 73 7.12 21.31 4.10
N ILE A 74 6.89 20.05 4.49
CA ILE A 74 6.55 19.65 5.86
C ILE A 74 7.69 19.98 6.84
N GLU A 75 8.94 19.67 6.51
CA GLU A 75 10.11 20.01 7.32
C GLU A 75 10.24 21.53 7.53
N ARG A 76 9.92 22.32 6.51
CA ARG A 76 9.90 23.78 6.65
C ARG A 76 8.83 24.27 7.61
N ILE A 77 7.67 23.61 7.68
CA ILE A 77 6.61 23.95 8.65
C ILE A 77 7.06 23.54 10.05
N LEU A 78 7.63 22.34 10.23
CA LEU A 78 8.17 21.89 11.51
C LEU A 78 9.21 22.87 12.06
N GLY A 79 10.11 23.35 11.22
CA GLY A 79 11.09 24.38 11.61
C GLY A 79 10.44 25.69 12.10
N GLN A 80 9.27 26.08 11.59
CA GLN A 80 8.53 27.24 12.10
C GLN A 80 7.90 26.97 13.46
N VAL A 81 7.40 25.75 13.69
CA VAL A 81 6.86 25.33 14.98
C VAL A 81 7.96 25.32 16.05
N ASP A 82 9.17 24.89 15.71
CA ASP A 82 10.32 24.92 16.63
C ASP A 82 10.75 26.35 17.01
N GLN A 83 10.68 27.30 16.08
CA GLN A 83 10.92 28.73 16.39
C GLN A 83 9.89 29.27 17.39
N LEU A 84 8.62 28.87 17.27
CA LEU A 84 7.58 29.22 18.24
C LEU A 84 7.82 28.53 19.59
N ARG A 85 8.32 27.30 19.59
CA ARG A 85 8.68 26.55 20.81
C ARG A 85 9.72 27.28 21.64
N LEU A 86 10.73 27.86 20.98
CA LEU A 86 11.74 28.69 21.65
C LEU A 86 11.15 30.00 22.19
N LYS A 87 10.27 30.66 21.42
CA LYS A 87 9.62 31.91 21.81
C LYS A 87 8.68 31.76 23.02
N TYR A 88 8.02 30.61 23.16
CA TYR A 88 7.04 30.33 24.20
C TYR A 88 7.50 29.28 25.24
N ALA A 89 8.80 29.03 25.35
CA ALA A 89 9.37 28.03 26.25
C ALA A 89 9.00 28.22 27.74
N GLY A 90 8.59 29.43 28.15
CA GLY A 90 8.10 29.71 29.51
C GLY A 90 6.61 29.44 29.76
N ASN A 91 5.83 29.06 28.74
CA ASN A 91 4.39 28.80 28.86
C ASN A 91 4.08 27.34 28.56
N MET A 92 3.82 26.56 29.63
CA MET A 92 3.52 25.12 29.55
C MET A 92 2.32 24.79 28.65
N TRP A 93 1.32 25.67 28.60
CA TRP A 93 0.12 25.45 27.79
C TRP A 93 0.40 25.64 26.30
N ASN A 94 1.17 26.66 25.95
CA ASN A 94 1.65 26.86 24.57
C ASN A 94 2.55 25.71 24.12
N LEU A 95 3.39 25.18 25.03
CA LEU A 95 4.24 24.02 24.74
C LEU A 95 3.44 22.74 24.47
N ALA A 96 2.35 22.50 25.21
CA ALA A 96 1.48 21.34 24.98
C ALA A 96 0.83 21.40 23.58
N ILE A 97 0.32 22.56 23.19
CA ILE A 97 -0.28 22.78 21.86
C ILE A 97 0.76 22.59 20.75
N LEU A 98 1.98 23.15 20.93
CA LEU A 98 3.05 23.01 19.95
C LEU A 98 3.52 21.55 19.81
N ASN A 99 3.57 20.78 20.90
CA ASN A 99 3.90 19.35 20.84
C ASN A 99 2.88 18.53 20.04
N SER A 100 1.58 18.75 20.27
CA SER A 100 0.54 18.03 19.52
C SER A 100 0.49 18.46 18.05
N LEU A 101 0.78 19.73 17.76
CA LEU A 101 0.96 20.19 16.38
C LEU A 101 2.17 19.51 15.73
N THR A 102 3.31 19.43 16.41
CA THR A 102 4.51 18.72 15.92
C THR A 102 4.21 17.26 15.62
N GLN A 103 3.53 16.55 16.53
CA GLN A 103 3.19 15.13 16.32
C GLN A 103 2.26 14.93 15.12
N GLY A 104 1.21 15.75 14.99
CA GLY A 104 0.31 15.66 13.83
C GLY A 104 0.99 16.03 12.52
N ILE A 105 1.85 17.06 12.49
CA ILE A 105 2.62 17.40 11.27
C ILE A 105 3.60 16.28 10.92
N GLN A 106 4.24 15.65 11.91
CA GLN A 106 5.13 14.52 11.69
C GLN A 106 4.40 13.31 11.08
N SER A 107 3.13 13.07 11.46
CA SER A 107 2.30 12.03 10.83
C SER A 107 1.94 12.32 9.36
N LEU A 108 2.10 13.56 8.88
CA LEU A 108 1.93 13.92 7.47
C LEU A 108 3.16 13.66 6.61
N LYS A 109 4.31 13.35 7.24
CA LYS A 109 5.54 13.02 6.51
C LYS A 109 5.37 11.63 5.89
N GLU A 110 5.60 11.55 4.59
CA GLU A 110 5.62 10.26 3.91
C GLU A 110 7.01 9.66 4.13
N THR A 111 7.07 8.51 4.81
CA THR A 111 8.32 7.76 4.94
C THR A 111 8.76 7.38 3.53
N SER A 112 9.88 7.95 3.09
CA SER A 112 10.61 7.43 1.93
C SER A 112 11.18 6.07 2.32
N THR A 113 10.32 5.05 2.39
CA THR A 113 10.79 3.70 2.10
C THR A 113 11.12 3.72 0.63
N ASN A 114 12.40 3.54 0.36
CA ASN A 114 13.00 3.33 -0.93
C ASN A 114 12.30 2.16 -1.65
N THR A 115 11.22 2.46 -2.36
CA THR A 115 10.62 1.61 -3.40
C THR A 115 10.46 2.45 -4.64
N LYS A 116 11.60 2.69 -5.30
CA LYS A 116 11.62 2.75 -6.76
C LYS A 116 11.13 1.38 -7.28
N ASP A 117 10.18 1.41 -8.20
CA ASP A 117 9.76 0.30 -9.06
C ASP A 117 9.22 -0.96 -8.36
N THR A 118 7.93 -0.96 -8.07
CA THR A 118 6.96 -1.84 -8.76
C THR A 118 5.55 -1.45 -8.29
N SER A 119 4.62 -1.40 -9.24
CA SER A 119 3.19 -1.19 -9.05
C SER A 119 2.62 -1.94 -7.85
N PHE A 120 1.81 -1.26 -7.03
CA PHE A 120 0.59 -1.77 -6.41
C PHE A 120 0.53 -3.30 -6.26
N CYS A 121 1.27 -3.85 -5.30
CA CYS A 121 1.17 -5.22 -4.82
C CYS A 121 1.54 -5.21 -3.35
N GLU A 122 0.76 -4.50 -2.55
CA GLU A 122 0.78 -4.67 -1.09
C GLU A 122 0.02 -5.97 -0.79
N ASP A 123 0.79 -7.05 -0.68
CA ASP A 123 0.56 -8.24 0.15
C ASP A 123 -0.85 -8.83 0.26
N ILE A 124 -1.57 -8.97 -0.85
CA ILE A 124 -2.59 -10.04 -0.93
C ILE A 124 -1.85 -11.35 -1.17
N LEU A 125 -1.49 -12.02 -0.07
CA LEU A 125 -0.95 -13.38 -0.14
C LEU A 125 -1.96 -14.29 -0.86
N PRO A 126 -1.54 -15.05 -1.89
CA PRO A 126 -2.44 -15.94 -2.62
C PRO A 126 -2.95 -17.07 -1.72
N PRO A 127 -4.24 -17.44 -1.77
CA PRO A 127 -4.78 -18.52 -0.94
C PRO A 127 -4.03 -19.85 -1.15
N LEU A 128 -3.79 -20.57 -0.06
CA LEU A 128 -3.17 -21.90 -0.11
C LEU A 128 -4.21 -22.97 -0.47
N PRO A 129 -3.84 -24.01 -1.26
CA PRO A 129 -2.61 -24.15 -2.05
C PRO A 129 -2.65 -23.31 -3.34
N PHE A 130 -1.49 -22.90 -3.84
CA PHE A 130 -1.36 -22.19 -5.13
C PHE A 130 -0.24 -22.75 -6.02
N CYS A 131 -0.32 -22.46 -7.32
CA CYS A 131 0.67 -22.84 -8.31
C CYS A 131 1.67 -21.71 -8.58
N ALA A 132 2.96 -22.02 -8.58
CA ALA A 132 4.01 -21.08 -8.93
C ALA A 132 5.14 -21.73 -9.74
N GLN A 133 5.82 -20.92 -10.54
CA GLN A 133 6.91 -21.31 -11.42
C GLN A 133 8.27 -21.00 -10.77
N PRO A 134 9.09 -22.00 -10.42
CA PRO A 134 10.44 -21.77 -9.94
C PRO A 134 11.34 -21.09 -11.00
N PRO A 135 12.33 -20.27 -10.59
CA PRO A 135 13.29 -19.70 -11.51
C PRO A 135 14.17 -20.80 -12.13
N MET A 136 14.69 -20.54 -13.34
CA MET A 136 15.64 -21.45 -13.96
C MET A 136 16.93 -21.52 -13.14
N PRO A 137 17.49 -22.72 -12.92
CA PRO A 137 18.78 -22.85 -12.26
C PRO A 137 19.88 -22.19 -13.11
N ILE A 138 20.86 -21.59 -12.44
CA ILE A 138 22.04 -21.04 -13.10
C ILE A 138 22.89 -22.22 -13.57
N CYS A 139 23.17 -22.30 -14.87
CA CYS A 139 24.00 -23.35 -15.43
C CYS A 139 25.49 -23.01 -15.23
N PRO A 140 26.33 -23.97 -14.77
CA PRO A 140 27.77 -23.80 -14.75
C PRO A 140 28.31 -23.60 -16.18
N GLU A 141 29.32 -22.74 -16.33
CA GLU A 141 29.95 -22.47 -17.61
C GLU A 141 30.51 -23.76 -18.25
N GLY A 142 30.21 -23.97 -19.53
CA GLY A 142 30.74 -25.10 -20.30
C GLY A 142 29.88 -26.38 -20.31
N MET A 143 28.79 -26.45 -19.54
CA MET A 143 27.78 -27.49 -19.72
C MET A 143 26.62 -26.96 -20.55
N ALA A 144 26.34 -27.63 -21.67
CA ALA A 144 25.10 -27.45 -22.40
C ALA A 144 23.95 -27.98 -21.54
N CYS A 145 23.41 -27.14 -20.66
CA CYS A 145 22.10 -27.37 -20.10
C CYS A 145 21.11 -27.33 -21.25
N ILE A 146 20.78 -28.49 -21.80
CA ILE A 146 19.51 -28.69 -22.50
C ILE A 146 18.42 -28.29 -21.51
N GLN A 147 17.95 -27.05 -21.65
CA GLN A 147 17.10 -26.33 -20.70
C GLN A 147 15.77 -27.06 -20.54
N MET A 148 15.70 -27.98 -19.58
CA MET A 148 14.42 -28.43 -19.06
C MET A 148 13.92 -27.29 -18.16
N MET A 149 13.03 -26.45 -18.70
CA MET A 149 12.30 -25.49 -17.89
C MET A 149 11.73 -26.23 -16.67
N PRO A 150 12.01 -25.77 -15.43
CA PRO A 150 11.49 -26.45 -14.25
C PRO A 150 9.96 -26.51 -14.33
N GLN A 151 9.35 -27.64 -13.98
CA GLN A 151 7.90 -27.75 -14.02
C GLN A 151 7.27 -26.83 -12.94
N PRO A 152 6.08 -26.26 -13.20
CA PRO A 152 5.33 -25.55 -12.17
C PRO A 152 5.12 -26.43 -10.93
N LYS A 153 5.27 -25.86 -9.74
CA LYS A 153 5.18 -26.57 -8.46
C LYS A 153 4.07 -25.99 -7.59
N THR A 154 3.28 -26.87 -6.96
CA THR A 154 2.23 -26.48 -6.01
C THR A 154 2.85 -26.16 -4.66
N TYR A 155 2.51 -25.01 -4.10
CA TYR A 155 2.97 -24.56 -2.79
C TYR A 155 1.81 -24.61 -1.79
N THR A 156 2.02 -25.36 -0.71
CA THR A 156 1.13 -25.44 0.46
C THR A 156 1.59 -24.57 1.62
N SER A 157 2.73 -23.88 1.48
CA SER A 157 3.27 -22.95 2.47
C SER A 157 3.93 -21.76 1.78
N TYR A 158 3.75 -20.57 2.36
CA TYR A 158 4.41 -19.35 1.90
C TYR A 158 5.93 -19.38 2.13
N THR A 159 6.41 -20.12 3.13
CA THR A 159 7.85 -20.17 3.44
C THR A 159 8.63 -20.90 2.35
N THR A 160 8.09 -22.01 1.84
CA THR A 160 8.69 -22.78 0.75
C THR A 160 8.61 -22.02 -0.58
N TRP A 161 7.50 -21.31 -0.82
CA TRP A 161 7.36 -20.43 -1.99
C TRP A 161 8.41 -19.32 -2.03
N LYS A 162 8.60 -18.61 -0.90
CA LYS A 162 9.61 -17.55 -0.78
C LYS A 162 11.03 -18.09 -0.87
N ALA A 163 11.30 -19.26 -0.28
CA ALA A 163 12.61 -19.92 -0.36
C ALA A 163 13.00 -20.28 -1.80
N ASP A 164 12.05 -20.81 -2.58
CA ASP A 164 12.27 -21.21 -3.97
C ASP A 164 12.28 -19.99 -4.94
N ARG A 165 11.93 -18.79 -4.46
CA ARG A 165 11.77 -17.57 -5.29
C ARG A 165 10.86 -17.79 -6.50
N ALA A 166 9.85 -18.63 -6.36
CA ALA A 166 8.97 -18.97 -7.46
C ALA A 166 8.00 -17.81 -7.79
N ARG A 167 7.67 -17.65 -9.07
CA ARG A 167 6.70 -16.65 -9.53
C ARG A 167 5.29 -17.24 -9.46
N TYR A 168 4.37 -16.58 -8.75
CA TYR A 168 2.96 -16.99 -8.69
C TYR A 168 2.35 -17.07 -10.10
N LEU A 169 1.58 -18.14 -10.36
CA LEU A 169 0.84 -18.35 -11.61
C LEU A 169 -0.67 -18.20 -11.38
N TYR A 170 -1.26 -19.10 -10.59
CA TYR A 170 -2.70 -19.15 -10.32
C TYR A 170 -3.01 -19.95 -9.04
N ASP A 171 -4.22 -19.80 -8.50
CA ASP A 171 -4.69 -20.48 -7.29
C ASP A 171 -5.01 -21.96 -7.53
N GLY A 172 -4.71 -22.81 -6.54
CA GLY A 172 -4.91 -24.26 -6.62
C GLY A 172 -3.64 -25.06 -6.96
N ILE A 173 -3.83 -26.28 -7.44
CA ILE A 173 -2.76 -27.23 -7.70
C ILE A 173 -2.19 -26.99 -9.12
N CYS A 174 -0.87 -27.03 -9.26
CA CYS A 174 -0.25 -26.99 -10.58
C CYS A 174 -0.71 -28.18 -11.43
N SER A 175 -1.37 -27.87 -12.54
CA SER A 175 -1.71 -28.83 -13.58
C SER A 175 -0.46 -29.02 -14.41
N THR A 176 0.37 -29.98 -14.02
CA THR A 176 1.48 -30.47 -14.84
C THR A 176 0.89 -31.18 -16.06
N GLY A 177 0.38 -30.43 -17.03
CA GLY A 177 0.08 -30.92 -18.38
C GLY A 177 -0.94 -32.06 -18.53
N ILE A 178 -1.80 -32.35 -17.54
CA ILE A 178 -2.91 -33.31 -17.71
C ILE A 178 -4.20 -32.82 -17.05
N VAL A 179 -4.95 -32.00 -17.79
CA VAL A 179 -6.35 -32.36 -18.09
C VAL A 179 -6.54 -32.28 -19.61
N GLN A 180 -5.58 -32.76 -20.38
CA GLN A 180 -6.03 -33.68 -21.41
C GLN A 180 -6.31 -34.96 -20.64
N ASP A 181 -7.58 -35.23 -20.38
CA ASP A 181 -7.95 -36.62 -20.18
C ASP A 181 -7.33 -37.38 -21.35
N ILE A 182 -6.35 -38.23 -21.05
CA ILE A 182 -5.84 -39.17 -22.04
C ILE A 182 -6.97 -40.17 -22.19
N CYS A 183 -7.96 -39.82 -23.00
CA CYS A 183 -9.04 -40.72 -23.33
C CYS A 183 -8.44 -41.87 -24.13
N THR A 184 -8.86 -43.09 -23.80
CA THR A 184 -8.48 -44.26 -24.58
C THR A 184 -8.85 -44.02 -26.05
N GLN A 185 -7.97 -44.41 -26.98
CA GLN A 185 -8.18 -44.25 -28.43
C GLN A 185 -9.22 -45.24 -28.99
N GLU A 186 -10.28 -45.46 -28.23
CA GLU A 186 -11.40 -46.30 -28.64
C GLU A 186 -12.31 -45.51 -29.58
N ALA A 187 -12.70 -46.16 -30.68
CA ALA A 187 -13.69 -45.64 -31.61
C ALA A 187 -15.00 -46.43 -31.45
N LYS A 188 -16.12 -45.71 -31.39
CA LYS A 188 -17.47 -46.28 -31.49
C LYS A 188 -17.96 -46.10 -32.92
N LEU A 189 -18.47 -47.18 -33.51
CA LEU A 189 -19.09 -47.14 -34.83
C LEU A 189 -20.52 -46.60 -34.72
N CYS A 190 -20.86 -45.64 -35.58
CA CYS A 190 -22.17 -45.03 -35.67
C CYS A 190 -23.05 -45.73 -36.73
N PRO A 191 -24.40 -45.60 -36.67
CA PRO A 191 -25.31 -46.28 -37.61
C PRO A 191 -25.15 -45.87 -39.08
N ASP A 192 -24.56 -44.71 -39.33
CA ASP A 192 -24.19 -44.16 -40.64
C ASP A 192 -22.87 -44.74 -41.20
N GLY A 193 -22.16 -45.55 -40.40
CA GLY A 193 -20.85 -46.11 -40.73
C GLY A 193 -19.65 -45.23 -40.35
N SER A 194 -19.87 -44.05 -39.75
CA SER A 194 -18.79 -43.21 -39.24
C SER A 194 -18.23 -43.74 -37.91
N SER A 195 -17.03 -43.28 -37.53
CA SER A 195 -16.37 -43.64 -36.27
C SER A 195 -16.18 -42.40 -35.41
N VAL A 196 -16.64 -42.46 -34.15
CA VAL A 196 -16.50 -41.37 -33.17
C VAL A 196 -15.61 -41.79 -32.01
N GLY A 197 -14.67 -40.92 -31.63
CA GLY A 197 -13.79 -41.12 -30.48
C GLY A 197 -14.40 -40.63 -29.17
N ARG A 198 -13.71 -40.94 -28.06
CA ARG A 198 -13.98 -40.34 -26.75
C ARG A 198 -13.49 -38.89 -26.72
N THR A 199 -14.32 -37.98 -26.20
CA THR A 199 -14.04 -36.54 -26.12
C THR A 199 -14.56 -35.93 -24.82
N GLY A 200 -14.01 -34.78 -24.44
CA GLY A 200 -14.42 -34.02 -23.26
C GLY A 200 -13.86 -34.52 -21.92
N PRO A 201 -14.12 -33.80 -20.82
CA PRO A 201 -13.53 -34.01 -19.49
C PRO A 201 -14.03 -35.28 -18.73
N ASN A 202 -14.80 -36.13 -19.40
CA ASN A 202 -15.30 -37.41 -18.87
C ASN A 202 -15.01 -38.57 -19.83
N CYS A 203 -14.25 -38.34 -20.91
CA CYS A 203 -14.01 -39.33 -21.97
C CYS A 203 -15.26 -40.06 -22.48
N ALA A 204 -16.35 -39.32 -22.68
CA ALA A 204 -17.56 -39.85 -23.27
C ALA A 204 -17.44 -39.90 -24.81
N PHE A 205 -18.08 -40.87 -25.46
CA PHE A 205 -18.14 -40.89 -26.92
C PHE A 205 -18.85 -39.63 -27.44
N ALA A 206 -18.27 -38.99 -28.46
CA ALA A 206 -18.94 -37.91 -29.17
C ALA A 206 -20.27 -38.40 -29.77
N ALA A 207 -21.24 -37.50 -29.91
CA ALA A 207 -22.52 -37.81 -30.55
C ALA A 207 -22.30 -38.20 -32.02
N CYS A 208 -23.02 -39.21 -32.50
CA CYS A 208 -23.02 -39.56 -33.92
C CYS A 208 -23.65 -38.42 -34.74
N PRO A 209 -23.12 -38.12 -35.93
CA PRO A 209 -23.75 -37.13 -36.81
C PRO A 209 -25.15 -37.62 -37.21
N THR A 210 -26.14 -36.74 -37.11
CA THR A 210 -27.50 -36.96 -37.62
C THR A 210 -27.53 -36.55 -39.08
N LEU A 211 -27.63 -37.52 -39.99
CA LEU A 211 -27.94 -37.27 -41.40
C LEU A 211 -29.38 -36.76 -41.55
#